data_AF-A0A955Z951-F1
#
_entry.id   AF-A0A955Z951-F1
#
_cell.length_a   1.000
_cell.length_b   1.000
_cell.length_c   1.000
_cell.angle_alpha   90.00
_cell.angle_beta   90.00
_cell.angle_gamma   90.00
#
_symmetry.space_group_name_H-M   'P 1'
#
loop_
_entity.id
_entity.type
_entity.pdbx_description
1 polymer ?
#
loop_
_entity_poly.entity_id
_entity_poly.type
_entity_poly.pdbx_seq_one_letter_code
_entity_poly.pdbx_strand_id
1 'polypeptide(L)'
;MTTRETARFARRTLAELTIEDEASFRHVALYADLAEVLRRDGYSFRVLPERDAGRWDRALLLNLTFWGASEGGDVLVDETVPADVVAHVAWHRLASNALPTAPGAKPSADALFLGEAIASAFDLYLVGRLLGHSPDSTFLATQVPAMADAALEAGCDEATFDALLEDVAREPEQAFEDLRALLVDATTALFACANAEQALVALDRLGGHRFAPLLHRYELSNWVLYARAYG
;
A
#
# COMPACT_ATOMS: atom_id res chain seq x y z
N MET A 1 22.99 -26.96 -25.43
CA MET A 1 22.67 -25.90 -24.45
C MET A 1 21.99 -24.78 -25.23
N THR A 2 20.66 -24.70 -25.16
CA THR A 2 19.92 -23.54 -25.67
C THR A 2 20.22 -22.36 -24.76
N THR A 3 20.72 -21.27 -25.33
CA THR A 3 20.87 -19.96 -24.68
C THR A 3 19.49 -19.58 -24.13
N ARG A 4 19.29 -19.62 -22.81
CA ARG A 4 18.09 -19.06 -22.20
C ARG A 4 18.09 -17.57 -22.51
N GLU A 5 17.14 -17.11 -23.33
CA GLU A 5 16.88 -15.68 -23.49
C GLU A 5 16.68 -15.06 -22.11
N THR A 6 17.49 -14.06 -21.81
CA THR A 6 17.39 -13.29 -20.58
C THR A 6 16.00 -12.66 -20.55
N ALA A 7 15.19 -13.02 -19.54
CA ALA A 7 13.91 -12.34 -19.32
C ALA A 7 14.19 -10.85 -19.13
N ARG A 8 13.47 -9.99 -19.86
CA ARG A 8 13.53 -8.54 -19.65
C ARG A 8 12.12 -8.03 -19.48
N PHE A 9 11.90 -7.21 -18.45
CA PHE A 9 10.67 -6.47 -18.31
C PHE A 9 10.55 -5.45 -19.44
N ALA A 10 9.34 -5.26 -19.96
CA ALA A 10 9.03 -4.02 -20.65
C ALA A 10 8.88 -2.91 -19.60
N ARG A 11 9.26 -1.69 -19.96
CA ARG A 11 9.00 -0.51 -19.12
C ARG A 11 7.87 0.29 -19.74
N ARG A 12 6.92 0.71 -18.91
CA ARG A 12 5.76 1.52 -19.32
C ARG A 12 5.55 2.63 -18.32
N THR A 13 5.42 3.85 -18.82
CA THR A 13 4.96 5.00 -18.05
C THR A 13 3.44 4.91 -17.84
N LEU A 14 2.91 5.70 -16.91
CA LEU A 14 1.45 5.73 -16.68
C LEU A 14 0.66 6.12 -17.95
N ALA A 15 1.24 6.93 -18.85
CA ALA A 15 0.61 7.32 -20.12
C ALA A 15 0.54 6.17 -21.14
N GLU A 16 1.31 5.09 -20.94
CA GLU A 16 1.37 3.93 -21.82
C GLU A 16 0.57 2.74 -21.27
N LEU A 17 -0.07 2.89 -20.11
CA LEU A 17 -0.86 1.84 -19.44
C LEU A 17 -2.35 2.12 -19.55
N THR A 18 -3.15 1.06 -19.51
CA THR A 18 -4.59 1.16 -19.28
C THR A 18 -4.87 1.15 -17.78
N ILE A 19 -5.51 2.20 -17.26
CA ILE A 19 -5.88 2.26 -15.84
C ILE A 19 -7.25 1.60 -15.65
N GLU A 20 -7.29 0.54 -14.85
CA GLU A 20 -8.50 -0.19 -14.52
C GLU A 20 -9.30 0.50 -13.41
N ASP A 21 -10.62 0.39 -13.47
CA ASP A 21 -11.57 0.96 -12.49
C ASP A 21 -11.45 2.48 -12.25
N GLU A 22 -10.73 3.21 -13.11
CA GLU A 22 -10.48 4.64 -12.97
C GLU A 22 -11.77 5.47 -12.89
N ALA A 23 -12.83 5.02 -13.56
CA ALA A 23 -14.14 5.68 -13.48
C ALA A 23 -14.68 5.76 -12.06
N SER A 24 -14.46 4.72 -11.25
CA SER A 24 -14.88 4.65 -9.84
C SER A 24 -14.13 5.64 -8.96
N PHE A 25 -12.98 6.16 -9.39
CA PHE A 25 -12.11 7.05 -8.63
C PHE A 25 -12.29 8.53 -9.00
N ARG A 26 -13.11 8.86 -10.00
CA ARG A 26 -13.25 10.24 -10.52
C ARG A 26 -13.75 11.24 -9.49
N HIS A 27 -14.53 10.82 -8.50
CA HIS A 27 -15.04 11.67 -7.41
C HIS A 27 -14.07 11.78 -6.23
N VAL A 28 -12.97 11.03 -6.25
CA VAL A 28 -11.91 11.12 -5.25
C VAL A 28 -11.03 12.31 -5.60
N ALA A 29 -11.14 13.39 -4.82
CA ALA A 29 -10.56 14.70 -5.17
C ALA A 29 -9.04 14.65 -5.49
N LEU A 30 -8.30 13.82 -4.75
CA LEU A 30 -6.84 13.73 -4.90
C LEU A 30 -6.37 12.79 -6.01
N TYR A 31 -7.25 11.94 -6.56
CA TYR A 31 -6.83 10.89 -7.49
C TYR A 31 -6.19 11.45 -8.76
N ALA A 32 -6.80 12.48 -9.36
CA ALA A 32 -6.27 13.09 -10.59
C ALA A 32 -4.88 13.72 -10.37
N ASP A 33 -4.68 14.39 -9.22
CA ASP A 33 -3.41 15.01 -8.85
C ASP A 33 -2.33 13.95 -8.60
N LEU A 34 -2.67 12.85 -7.92
CA LEU A 34 -1.77 11.71 -7.67
C LEU A 34 -1.32 11.06 -8.99
N ALA A 35 -2.25 10.81 -9.91
CA ALA A 35 -1.91 10.30 -11.24
C ALA A 35 -0.99 11.27 -11.99
N GLU A 36 -1.22 12.58 -11.88
CA GLU A 36 -0.40 13.59 -12.54
C GLU A 36 1.02 13.67 -11.98
N VAL A 37 1.21 13.45 -10.68
CA VAL A 37 2.55 13.32 -10.08
C VAL A 37 3.36 12.23 -10.80
N LEU A 38 2.76 11.05 -11.02
CA LEU A 38 3.45 9.95 -11.69
C LEU A 38 3.76 10.26 -13.16
N ARG A 39 2.84 10.93 -13.87
CA ARG A 39 3.07 11.35 -15.26
C ARG A 39 4.23 12.34 -15.36
N ARG A 40 4.21 13.38 -14.54
CA ARG A 40 5.25 14.43 -14.55
C ARG A 40 6.62 13.87 -14.18
N ASP A 41 6.68 12.97 -13.22
CA ASP A 41 7.93 12.35 -12.77
C ASP A 41 8.44 11.27 -13.76
N GLY A 42 7.68 10.94 -14.81
CA GLY A 42 8.03 9.89 -15.76
C GLY A 42 8.14 8.52 -15.10
N TYR A 43 7.34 8.28 -14.04
CA TYR A 43 7.37 7.04 -13.29
C TYR A 43 7.06 5.86 -14.21
N SER A 44 7.93 4.84 -14.19
CA SER A 44 7.82 3.68 -15.07
C SER A 44 7.56 2.41 -14.27
N PHE A 45 6.51 1.69 -14.65
CA PHE A 45 6.19 0.33 -14.22
C PHE A 45 6.98 -0.71 -15.02
N ARG A 46 7.07 -1.93 -14.47
CA ARG A 46 7.74 -3.07 -15.10
C ARG A 46 6.69 -4.08 -15.51
N VAL A 47 6.52 -4.31 -16.81
CA VAL A 47 5.57 -5.30 -17.31
C VAL A 47 6.30 -6.63 -17.53
N LEU A 48 5.73 -7.73 -17.02
CA LEU A 48 6.24 -9.08 -17.26
C LEU A 48 6.36 -9.36 -18.77
N PRO A 49 7.38 -10.12 -19.20
CA PRO A 49 7.48 -10.52 -20.61
C PRO A 49 6.28 -11.37 -21.01
N GLU A 50 5.88 -11.34 -22.28
CA GLU A 50 4.66 -12.00 -22.80
C GLU A 50 4.52 -13.47 -22.37
N ARG A 51 5.63 -14.22 -22.31
CA ARG A 51 5.64 -15.63 -21.89
C ARG A 51 5.18 -15.86 -20.44
N ASP A 52 5.21 -14.81 -19.64
CA ASP A 52 4.84 -14.79 -18.22
C ASP A 52 3.62 -13.87 -17.98
N ALA A 53 2.92 -13.45 -19.03
CA ALA A 53 1.71 -12.64 -18.90
C ALA A 53 0.65 -13.33 -18.03
N GLY A 54 -0.03 -12.57 -17.18
CA GLY A 54 -1.03 -13.07 -16.23
C GLY A 54 -0.47 -13.87 -15.03
N ARG A 55 0.86 -14.01 -14.90
CA ARG A 55 1.51 -14.71 -13.77
C ARG A 55 1.57 -13.86 -12.51
N TRP A 56 0.41 -13.68 -11.88
CA TRP A 56 0.24 -12.96 -10.61
C TRP A 56 1.16 -13.49 -9.51
N ASP A 57 1.36 -14.81 -9.42
CA ASP A 57 2.27 -15.44 -8.47
C ASP A 57 3.70 -14.89 -8.58
N ARG A 58 4.16 -14.62 -9.81
CA ARG A 58 5.50 -14.08 -10.06
C ARG A 58 5.57 -12.58 -9.83
N ALA A 59 4.59 -11.83 -10.32
CA ALA A 59 4.52 -10.39 -10.11
C ALA A 59 4.50 -10.05 -8.61
N LEU A 60 3.62 -10.72 -7.84
CA LEU A 60 3.52 -10.54 -6.40
C LEU A 60 4.83 -10.87 -5.67
N LEU A 61 5.43 -12.04 -5.95
CA LEU A 61 6.71 -12.42 -5.34
C LEU A 61 7.80 -11.37 -5.62
N LEU A 62 7.89 -10.88 -6.85
CA LEU A 62 8.90 -9.90 -7.24
C LEU A 62 8.66 -8.54 -6.57
N ASN A 63 7.40 -8.09 -6.47
CA ASN A 63 7.05 -6.87 -5.75
C ASN A 63 7.39 -7.00 -4.26
N LEU A 64 6.94 -8.06 -3.58
CA LEU A 64 7.22 -8.24 -2.15
C LEU A 64 8.72 -8.39 -1.83
N THR A 65 9.53 -8.91 -2.76
CA THR A 65 10.96 -9.19 -2.51
C THR A 65 11.88 -8.05 -2.93
N PHE A 66 11.58 -7.36 -4.04
CA PHE A 66 12.51 -6.45 -4.70
C PHE A 66 11.96 -5.03 -4.89
N TRP A 67 10.75 -4.76 -4.42
CA TRP A 67 10.24 -3.39 -4.45
C TRP A 67 11.10 -2.46 -3.58
N GLY A 68 11.27 -1.24 -4.04
CA GLY A 68 11.98 -0.20 -3.31
C GLY A 68 11.63 1.18 -3.83
N ALA A 69 11.35 2.11 -2.92
CA ALA A 69 10.88 3.46 -3.22
C ALA A 69 11.81 4.26 -4.18
N SER A 70 13.11 3.96 -4.21
CA SER A 70 14.10 4.68 -5.03
C SER A 70 14.23 4.20 -6.47
N GLU A 71 14.00 2.91 -6.74
CA GLU A 71 14.15 2.35 -8.09
C GLU A 71 12.85 2.31 -8.88
N GLY A 72 11.71 2.45 -8.18
CA GLY A 72 10.36 2.47 -8.75
C GLY A 72 9.99 1.22 -9.55
N GLY A 73 8.74 1.19 -9.97
CA GLY A 73 8.19 0.25 -10.92
C GLY A 73 7.74 -1.06 -10.28
N ASP A 74 6.51 -1.04 -9.77
CA ASP A 74 5.74 -2.24 -9.53
C ASP A 74 5.76 -3.12 -10.78
N VAL A 75 5.88 -4.42 -10.54
CA VAL A 75 5.81 -5.45 -11.55
C VAL A 75 4.35 -5.75 -11.84
N LEU A 76 3.93 -5.45 -13.08
CA LEU A 76 2.60 -5.70 -13.61
C LEU A 76 2.61 -6.99 -14.44
N VAL A 77 1.47 -7.69 -14.45
CA VAL A 77 1.31 -8.93 -15.22
C VAL A 77 1.05 -8.70 -16.71
N ASP A 78 0.63 -7.48 -17.08
CA ASP A 78 0.40 -6.99 -18.43
C ASP A 78 0.41 -5.44 -18.44
N GLU A 79 -0.11 -4.81 -19.51
CA GLU A 79 -0.12 -3.35 -19.70
C GLU A 79 -1.33 -2.65 -19.02
N THR A 80 -1.90 -3.28 -17.99
CA THR A 80 -2.95 -2.70 -17.14
C THR A 80 -2.45 -2.40 -15.73
N VAL A 81 -3.05 -1.39 -15.09
CA VAL A 81 -2.77 -1.02 -13.69
C VAL A 81 -4.06 -0.61 -12.99
N PRO A 82 -4.36 -1.14 -11.78
CA PRO A 82 -5.51 -0.68 -11.00
C PRO A 82 -5.39 0.78 -10.55
N ALA A 83 -6.50 1.51 -10.49
CA ALA A 83 -6.53 2.90 -10.05
C ALA A 83 -6.04 3.10 -8.59
N ASP A 84 -6.30 2.15 -7.69
CA ASP A 84 -5.76 2.17 -6.33
C ASP A 84 -4.23 2.06 -6.31
N VAL A 85 -3.66 1.17 -7.13
CA VAL A 85 -2.21 1.03 -7.28
C VAL A 85 -1.58 2.34 -7.76
N VAL A 86 -2.23 3.04 -8.70
CA VAL A 86 -1.79 4.38 -9.14
C VAL A 86 -1.71 5.36 -7.98
N ALA A 87 -2.76 5.42 -7.14
CA ALA A 87 -2.78 6.31 -5.98
C ALA A 87 -1.74 5.92 -4.92
N HIS A 88 -1.63 4.62 -4.61
CA HIS A 88 -0.71 4.08 -3.62
C HIS A 88 0.75 4.36 -4.01
N VAL A 89 1.12 4.07 -5.27
CA VAL A 89 2.46 4.33 -5.81
C VAL A 89 2.77 5.83 -5.89
N ALA A 90 1.78 6.67 -6.19
CA ALA A 90 1.95 8.12 -6.17
C ALA A 90 2.33 8.63 -4.78
N TRP A 91 1.71 8.10 -3.72
CA TRP A 91 2.08 8.44 -2.35
C TRP A 91 3.49 8.02 -1.99
N HIS A 92 3.89 6.79 -2.36
CA HIS A 92 5.28 6.35 -2.21
C HIS A 92 6.26 7.26 -2.94
N ARG A 93 5.91 7.67 -4.16
CA ARG A 93 6.74 8.57 -4.95
C ARG A 93 6.88 9.94 -4.27
N LEU A 94 5.77 10.51 -3.79
CA LEU A 94 5.78 11.78 -3.05
C LEU A 94 6.61 11.68 -1.77
N ALA A 95 6.41 10.64 -0.96
CA ALA A 95 7.16 10.39 0.27
C ALA A 95 8.66 10.25 -0.02
N SER A 96 9.02 9.47 -1.05
CA SER A 96 10.42 9.27 -1.46
C SER A 96 11.11 10.55 -1.92
N ASN A 97 10.36 11.51 -2.46
CA ASN A 97 10.88 12.80 -2.89
C ASN A 97 10.95 13.82 -1.73
N ALA A 98 10.05 13.73 -0.75
CA ALA A 98 9.90 14.71 0.33
C ALA A 98 10.70 14.38 1.60
N LEU A 99 10.91 13.10 1.91
CA LEU A 99 11.53 12.63 3.15
C LEU A 99 13.06 12.35 3.13
N PRO A 100 13.83 12.43 2.02
CA PRO A 100 15.27 12.22 2.07
C PRO A 100 16.05 13.28 2.88
N THR A 101 17.12 12.85 3.55
CA THR A 101 18.04 13.71 4.33
C THR A 101 19.22 14.28 3.52
N ALA A 102 19.52 13.73 2.33
CA ALA A 102 20.46 14.27 1.34
C ALA A 102 20.34 13.51 -0.01
N PRO A 103 20.76 14.09 -1.16
CA PRO A 103 20.80 13.37 -2.44
C PRO A 103 21.65 12.09 -2.35
N GLY A 104 21.05 10.94 -2.69
CA GLY A 104 21.71 9.63 -2.67
C GLY A 104 21.78 8.94 -1.30
N ALA A 105 21.25 9.56 -0.24
CA ALA A 105 21.09 8.89 1.06
C ALA A 105 19.90 7.92 1.01
N LYS A 106 20.03 6.77 1.68
CA LYS A 106 18.90 5.88 1.90
C LYS A 106 17.87 6.56 2.84
N PRO A 107 16.56 6.31 2.67
CA PRO A 107 15.57 6.76 3.64
C PRO A 107 15.89 6.21 5.04
N SER A 108 15.67 7.01 6.08
CA SER A 108 15.66 6.50 7.45
C SER A 108 14.48 5.54 7.65
N ALA A 109 14.53 4.71 8.70
CA ALA A 109 13.39 3.87 9.08
C ALA A 109 12.11 4.70 9.29
N ASP A 110 12.21 5.85 9.96
CA ASP A 110 11.08 6.76 10.18
C ASP A 110 10.49 7.29 8.86
N ALA A 111 11.33 7.64 7.89
CA ALA A 111 10.88 8.09 6.58
C ALA A 111 10.18 6.98 5.80
N LEU A 112 10.70 5.75 5.89
CA LEU A 112 10.07 4.57 5.31
C LEU A 112 8.70 4.31 5.94
N PHE A 113 8.63 4.24 7.26
CA PHE A 113 7.37 3.98 7.98
C PHE A 113 6.32 5.04 7.71
N LEU A 114 6.70 6.32 7.68
CA LEU A 114 5.77 7.40 7.36
C LEU A 114 5.24 7.30 5.92
N GLY A 115 6.10 6.99 4.94
CA GLY A 115 5.67 6.80 3.55
C GLY A 115 4.67 5.65 3.38
N GLU A 116 5.00 4.49 3.95
CA GLU A 116 4.12 3.31 3.97
C GLU A 116 2.80 3.58 4.69
N ALA A 117 2.84 4.26 5.84
CA ALA A 117 1.66 4.61 6.60
C ALA A 117 0.73 5.56 5.84
N ILE A 118 1.27 6.53 5.09
CA ILE A 118 0.47 7.43 4.25
C ILE A 118 -0.21 6.64 3.12
N ALA A 119 0.55 5.82 2.38
CA ALA A 119 0.00 5.06 1.27
C ALA A 119 -1.07 4.06 1.75
N SER A 120 -0.79 3.30 2.81
CA SER A 120 -1.70 2.32 3.40
C SER A 120 -2.96 2.95 4.01
N ALA A 121 -2.82 4.09 4.70
CA ALA A 121 -3.98 4.81 5.22
C ALA A 121 -4.83 5.42 4.09
N PHE A 122 -4.21 5.79 2.97
CA PHE A 122 -4.94 6.26 1.81
C PHE A 122 -5.80 5.15 1.18
N ASP A 123 -5.38 3.89 1.26
CA ASP A 123 -6.24 2.76 0.84
C ASP A 123 -7.51 2.69 1.70
N LEU A 124 -7.42 2.92 3.03
CA LEU A 124 -8.60 3.01 3.89
C LEU A 124 -9.47 4.23 3.55
N TYR A 125 -8.86 5.37 3.24
CA TYR A 125 -9.57 6.55 2.73
C TYR A 125 -10.37 6.21 1.48
N LEU A 126 -9.75 5.51 0.52
CA LEU A 126 -10.41 5.06 -0.70
C LEU A 126 -11.59 4.13 -0.38
N VAL A 127 -11.46 3.21 0.57
CA VAL A 127 -12.59 2.37 1.02
C VAL A 127 -13.76 3.26 1.45
N GLY A 128 -13.54 4.23 2.33
CA GLY A 128 -14.58 5.13 2.81
C GLY A 128 -15.20 5.99 1.69
N ARG A 129 -14.40 6.49 0.76
CA ARG A 129 -14.88 7.29 -0.39
C ARG A 129 -15.67 6.46 -1.40
N LEU A 130 -15.35 5.19 -1.57
CA LEU A 130 -15.94 4.34 -2.60
C LEU A 130 -17.22 3.65 -2.13
N LEU A 131 -17.33 3.25 -0.85
CA LEU A 131 -18.51 2.54 -0.32
C LEU A 131 -19.84 3.25 -0.62
N GLY A 132 -19.87 4.59 -0.54
CA GLY A 132 -21.08 5.38 -0.79
C GLY A 132 -21.29 5.87 -2.23
N HIS A 133 -20.34 5.65 -3.14
CA HIS A 133 -20.34 6.26 -4.48
C HIS A 133 -20.14 5.26 -5.62
N SER A 134 -19.29 4.26 -5.41
CA SER A 134 -18.90 3.23 -6.37
C SER A 134 -18.77 1.87 -5.67
N PRO A 135 -19.87 1.33 -5.08
CA PRO A 135 -19.82 0.09 -4.29
C PRO A 135 -19.38 -1.14 -5.11
N ASP A 136 -19.54 -1.09 -6.43
CA ASP A 136 -19.13 -2.16 -7.36
C ASP A 136 -17.65 -2.06 -7.80
N SER A 137 -16.87 -1.16 -7.19
CA SER A 137 -15.43 -1.00 -7.49
C SER A 137 -14.67 -2.29 -7.25
N THR A 138 -13.77 -2.64 -8.18
CA THR A 138 -12.93 -3.84 -8.06
C THR A 138 -11.95 -3.74 -6.89
N PHE A 139 -11.58 -2.52 -6.50
CA PHE A 139 -10.81 -2.28 -5.28
C PHE A 139 -11.57 -2.71 -4.04
N LEU A 140 -12.84 -2.32 -3.89
CA LEU A 140 -13.66 -2.73 -2.74
C LEU A 140 -13.86 -4.24 -2.69
N ALA A 141 -14.06 -4.87 -3.86
CA ALA A 141 -14.24 -6.32 -3.99
C ALA A 141 -13.05 -7.15 -3.49
N THR A 142 -11.87 -6.55 -3.35
CA THR A 142 -10.67 -7.21 -2.83
C THR A 142 -10.29 -6.72 -1.43
N GLN A 143 -10.39 -5.42 -1.17
CA GLN A 143 -9.94 -4.82 0.08
C GLN A 143 -10.87 -5.12 1.25
N VAL A 144 -12.18 -4.97 1.08
CA VAL A 144 -13.14 -5.16 2.18
C VAL A 144 -13.09 -6.60 2.70
N PRO A 145 -13.10 -7.66 1.85
CA PRO A 145 -12.93 -9.02 2.33
C PRO A 145 -11.60 -9.24 3.07
N ALA A 146 -10.48 -8.73 2.56
CA ALA A 146 -9.18 -8.88 3.22
C ALA A 146 -9.12 -8.16 4.58
N MET A 147 -9.80 -7.01 4.72
CA MET A 147 -9.95 -6.31 6.00
C MET A 147 -10.85 -7.09 6.96
N ALA A 148 -11.94 -7.68 6.47
CA ALA A 148 -12.85 -8.50 7.26
C ALA A 148 -12.14 -9.73 7.82
N ASP A 149 -11.35 -10.43 7.00
CA ASP A 149 -10.54 -11.59 7.42
C ASP A 149 -9.56 -11.19 8.55
N ALA A 150 -8.82 -10.08 8.37
CA ALA A 150 -7.89 -9.59 9.39
C ALA A 150 -8.60 -9.19 10.70
N ALA A 151 -9.75 -8.52 10.59
CA ALA A 151 -10.54 -8.13 11.75
C ALA A 151 -11.06 -9.36 12.51
N LEU A 152 -11.56 -10.38 11.79
CA LEU A 152 -12.03 -11.63 12.36
C LEU A 152 -10.92 -12.39 13.08
N GLU A 153 -9.73 -12.48 12.48
CA GLU A 153 -8.55 -13.09 13.11
C GLU A 153 -8.12 -12.35 14.39
N ALA A 154 -8.35 -11.03 14.45
CA ALA A 154 -8.12 -10.22 15.64
C ALA A 154 -9.26 -10.29 16.67
N GLY A 155 -10.30 -11.09 16.44
CA GLY A 155 -11.43 -11.28 17.35
C GLY A 155 -12.54 -10.22 17.23
N CYS A 156 -12.53 -9.40 16.19
CA CYS A 156 -13.62 -8.49 15.83
C CYS A 156 -14.74 -9.29 15.16
N ASP A 157 -15.99 -9.14 15.62
CA ASP A 157 -17.12 -9.77 14.94
C ASP A 157 -17.58 -8.95 13.72
N GLU A 158 -18.40 -9.59 12.88
CA GLU A 158 -18.89 -9.01 11.63
C GLU A 158 -19.66 -7.70 11.87
N ALA A 159 -20.51 -7.65 12.90
CA ALA A 159 -21.29 -6.46 13.23
C ALA A 159 -20.40 -5.27 13.64
N THR A 160 -19.33 -5.54 14.39
CA THR A 160 -18.35 -4.51 14.77
C THR A 160 -17.53 -4.06 13.57
N PHE A 161 -17.17 -4.96 12.67
CA PHE A 161 -16.47 -4.62 11.42
C PHE A 161 -17.35 -3.79 10.48
N ASP A 162 -18.64 -4.12 10.32
CA ASP A 162 -19.58 -3.33 9.54
C ASP A 162 -19.73 -1.91 10.10
N ALA A 163 -19.87 -1.78 11.42
CA ALA A 163 -19.91 -0.48 12.09
C ALA A 163 -18.62 0.33 11.86
N LEU A 164 -17.45 -0.33 11.85
CA LEU A 164 -16.18 0.29 11.52
C LEU A 164 -16.18 0.83 10.08
N LEU A 165 -16.68 0.07 9.10
CA LEU A 165 -16.78 0.52 7.71
C LEU A 165 -17.77 1.67 7.53
N GLU A 166 -18.91 1.65 8.24
CA GLU A 166 -19.86 2.76 8.25
C GLU A 166 -19.21 4.05 8.79
N ASP A 167 -18.41 3.94 9.86
CA ASP A 167 -17.67 5.06 10.43
C ASP A 167 -16.59 5.59 9.47
N VAL A 168 -15.87 4.69 8.79
CA VAL A 168 -14.87 5.04 7.77
C VAL A 168 -15.52 5.74 6.58
N ALA A 169 -16.70 5.28 6.13
CA ALA A 169 -17.44 5.91 5.05
C ALA A 169 -18.00 7.29 5.43
N ARG A 170 -18.34 7.48 6.71
CA ARG A 170 -18.87 8.75 7.24
C ARG A 170 -17.79 9.83 7.34
N GLU A 171 -16.60 9.47 7.80
CA GLU A 171 -15.48 10.39 8.04
C GLU A 171 -14.16 9.85 7.48
N PRO A 172 -14.04 9.72 6.14
CA PRO A 172 -12.88 9.08 5.52
C PRO A 172 -11.57 9.84 5.77
N GLU A 173 -11.61 11.17 5.85
CA GLU A 173 -10.44 12.00 6.17
C GLU A 173 -9.94 11.75 7.60
N GLN A 174 -10.84 11.59 8.57
CA GLN A 174 -10.43 11.27 9.94
C GLN A 174 -9.94 9.82 10.05
N ALA A 175 -10.57 8.88 9.32
CA ALA A 175 -10.10 7.50 9.23
C ALA A 175 -8.68 7.40 8.67
N PHE A 176 -8.37 8.18 7.64
CA PHE A 176 -7.02 8.31 7.10
C PHE A 176 -6.01 8.73 8.19
N GLU A 177 -6.27 9.84 8.89
CA GLU A 177 -5.32 10.37 9.88
C GLU A 177 -5.10 9.42 11.06
N ASP A 178 -6.18 8.84 11.58
CA ASP A 178 -6.12 7.89 12.69
C ASP A 178 -5.35 6.63 12.33
N LEU A 179 -5.61 6.05 11.15
CA LEU A 179 -4.89 4.87 10.71
C LEU A 179 -3.42 5.20 10.42
N ARG A 180 -3.14 6.31 9.72
CA ARG A 180 -1.77 6.75 9.43
C ARG A 180 -0.96 6.90 10.70
N ALA A 181 -1.52 7.56 11.73
CA ALA A 181 -0.86 7.72 13.03
C ALA A 181 -0.62 6.37 13.70
N LEU A 182 -1.64 5.50 13.76
CA LEU A 182 -1.52 4.15 14.33
C LEU A 182 -0.40 3.34 13.65
N LEU A 183 -0.33 3.35 12.32
CA LEU A 183 0.67 2.58 11.56
C LEU A 183 2.10 3.06 11.86
N VAL A 184 2.32 4.38 11.94
CA VAL A 184 3.61 4.95 12.34
C VAL A 184 3.96 4.54 13.78
N ASP A 185 3.03 4.69 14.72
CA ASP A 185 3.25 4.34 16.12
C ASP A 185 3.57 2.84 16.29
N ALA A 186 2.81 1.97 15.62
CA ALA A 186 3.00 0.53 15.65
C ALA A 186 4.37 0.12 15.12
N THR A 187 4.72 0.58 13.92
CA THR A 187 6.00 0.23 13.27
C THR A 187 7.21 0.77 14.02
N THR A 188 7.13 1.99 14.54
CA THR A 188 8.19 2.60 15.35
C THR A 188 8.39 1.82 16.66
N ALA A 189 7.31 1.48 17.35
CA ALA A 189 7.37 0.71 18.58
C ALA A 189 7.93 -0.71 18.34
N LEU A 190 7.46 -1.39 17.29
CA LEU A 190 7.95 -2.73 16.91
C LEU A 190 9.42 -2.69 16.49
N PHE A 191 9.84 -1.69 15.73
CA PHE A 191 11.23 -1.53 15.31
C PHE A 191 12.18 -1.40 16.51
N ALA A 192 11.77 -0.66 17.54
CA ALA A 192 12.54 -0.46 18.76
C ALA A 192 12.62 -1.70 19.69
N CYS A 193 11.75 -2.70 19.51
CA CYS A 193 11.71 -3.89 20.37
C CYS A 193 12.85 -4.87 20.03
N ALA A 194 13.57 -5.35 21.05
CA ALA A 194 14.65 -6.31 20.89
C ALA A 194 14.15 -7.76 20.69
N ASN A 195 12.96 -8.09 21.20
CA ASN A 195 12.40 -9.44 21.17
C ASN A 195 10.86 -9.43 21.10
N ALA A 196 10.29 -10.63 20.98
CA ALA A 196 8.86 -10.83 20.84
C ALA A 196 8.07 -10.42 22.09
N GLU A 197 8.64 -10.59 23.29
CA GLU A 197 7.98 -10.20 24.54
C GLU A 197 7.80 -8.68 24.63
N GLN A 198 8.81 -7.90 24.25
CA GLN A 198 8.70 -6.44 24.16
C GLN A 198 7.72 -6.01 23.09
N ALA A 199 7.73 -6.69 21.93
CA ALA A 199 6.80 -6.41 20.83
C ALA A 199 5.35 -6.67 21.24
N LEU A 200 5.07 -7.75 21.99
CA LEU A 200 3.75 -8.04 22.53
C LEU A 200 3.27 -6.90 23.44
N VAL A 201 4.11 -6.44 24.37
CA VAL A 201 3.78 -5.30 25.24
C VAL A 201 3.53 -4.01 24.45
N ALA A 202 4.25 -3.80 23.35
CA ALA A 202 4.03 -2.65 22.47
C ALA A 202 2.67 -2.74 21.77
N LEU A 203 2.30 -3.91 21.24
CA LEU A 203 1.00 -4.15 20.60
C LEU A 203 -0.17 -4.02 21.59
N ASP A 204 -0.03 -4.51 22.81
CA ASP A 204 -1.07 -4.42 23.86
C ASP A 204 -1.49 -2.96 24.12
N ARG A 205 -0.55 -2.01 24.04
CA ARG A 205 -0.83 -0.57 24.23
C ARG A 205 -1.68 0.02 23.12
N LEU A 206 -1.67 -0.60 21.95
CA LEU A 206 -2.41 -0.17 20.76
C LEU A 206 -3.80 -0.83 20.68
N GLY A 207 -4.06 -1.88 21.46
CA GLY A 207 -5.29 -2.67 21.39
C GLY A 207 -6.58 -1.89 21.65
N GLY A 208 -6.50 -0.70 22.28
CA GLY A 208 -7.66 0.19 22.46
C GLY A 208 -8.00 1.07 21.26
N HIS A 209 -7.19 1.05 20.20
CA HIS A 209 -7.43 1.86 19.01
C HIS A 209 -8.47 1.21 18.08
N ARG A 210 -9.33 2.02 17.44
CA ARG A 210 -10.42 1.51 16.57
C ARG A 210 -9.94 0.67 15.39
N PHE A 211 -8.75 0.96 14.87
CA PHE A 211 -8.12 0.21 13.78
C PHE A 211 -7.11 -0.85 14.23
N ALA A 212 -6.96 -1.09 15.53
CA ALA A 212 -6.07 -2.14 16.03
C ALA A 212 -6.35 -3.53 15.42
N PRO A 213 -7.62 -3.94 15.21
CA PRO A 213 -7.93 -5.21 14.55
C PRO A 213 -7.41 -5.32 13.11
N LEU A 214 -7.12 -4.20 12.44
CA LEU A 214 -6.66 -4.19 11.06
C LEU A 214 -5.14 -4.18 10.92
N LEU A 215 -4.36 -4.10 12.01
CA LEU A 215 -2.89 -3.97 11.94
C LEU A 215 -2.24 -5.10 11.13
N HIS A 216 -2.75 -6.33 11.25
CA HIS A 216 -2.21 -7.48 10.53
C HIS A 216 -2.42 -7.41 9.01
N ARG A 217 -3.42 -6.66 8.54
CA ARG A 217 -3.68 -6.46 7.11
C ARG A 217 -2.58 -5.65 6.42
N TYR A 218 -1.93 -4.74 7.14
CA TYR A 218 -0.99 -3.76 6.56
C TYR A 218 0.46 -4.25 6.52
N GLU A 219 0.70 -5.55 6.66
CA GLU A 219 2.02 -6.18 6.47
C GLU A 219 3.17 -5.51 7.26
N LEU A 220 2.90 -4.99 8.46
CA LEU A 220 3.88 -4.23 9.25
C LEU A 220 5.20 -4.98 9.47
N SER A 221 5.16 -6.32 9.49
CA SER A 221 6.35 -7.16 9.55
C SER A 221 7.30 -6.91 8.38
N ASN A 222 6.80 -6.73 7.16
CA ASN A 222 7.61 -6.47 5.98
C ASN A 222 8.37 -5.16 6.14
N TRP A 223 7.69 -4.10 6.60
CA TRP A 223 8.30 -2.79 6.80
C TRP A 223 9.38 -2.84 7.88
N VAL A 224 9.06 -3.44 9.04
CA VAL A 224 9.98 -3.54 10.18
C VAL A 224 11.19 -4.42 9.85
N LEU A 225 10.99 -5.55 9.18
CA LEU A 225 12.09 -6.44 8.77
C LEU A 225 12.98 -5.78 7.71
N TYR A 226 12.39 -5.07 6.75
CA TYR A 226 13.14 -4.31 5.76
C TYR A 226 13.99 -3.22 6.43
N ALA A 227 13.39 -2.42 7.32
CA ALA A 227 14.11 -1.39 8.08
C ALA A 227 15.26 -1.99 8.91
N ARG A 228 15.07 -3.16 9.52
CA ARG A 228 16.13 -3.85 10.28
C ARG A 228 17.25 -4.40 9.40
N ALA A 229 16.93 -4.82 8.19
CA ALA A 229 17.90 -5.39 7.27
C ALA A 229 18.75 -4.32 6.56
N TYR A 230 18.18 -3.13 6.32
CA TYR A 230 18.78 -2.13 5.42
C TYR A 230 18.98 -0.73 6.02
N GLY A 231 18.44 -0.46 7.22
CA GLY A 231 18.57 0.79 7.97
C GLY A 231 19.80 0.88 8.85
#